data_AF-A0A9E1Y213-F1
#
_entry.id   AF-A0A9E1Y213-F1
#
_cell.length_a   1.000
_cell.length_b   1.000
_cell.length_c   1.000
_cell.angle_alpha   90.00
_cell.angle_beta   90.00
_cell.angle_gamma   90.00
#
_symmetry.space_group_name_H-M   'P 1'
#
loop_
_entity.id
_entity.type
_entity.pdbx_description
1 polymer ?
#
loop_
_entity_poly.entity_id
_entity_poly.type
_entity_poly.pdbx_seq_one_letter_code
_entity_poly.pdbx_strand_id
1 'polypeptide(L)' 'MNGLIDFISNQLLLPIGGLLIAIFAGWVLKRDQLAAEVVFPRAWQFKIWYGLLKYPLPCVILVILISGLAT' A
#
# COMPACT_ATOMS: atom_id res chain seq x y z
N MET A 1 9.64 29.05 -7.33
CA MET A 1 10.23 28.34 -6.17
C MET A 1 9.33 27.26 -5.54
N ASN A 2 8.13 26.96 -6.10
CA ASN A 2 7.23 25.93 -5.52
C ASN A 2 7.19 24.59 -6.29
N GLY A 3 7.71 24.53 -7.53
CA GLY A 3 7.58 23.32 -8.38
C GLY A 3 8.34 22.10 -7.85
N LEU A 4 9.50 22.29 -7.22
CA LEU A 4 10.27 21.18 -6.63
C LEU A 4 9.59 20.60 -5.38
N ILE A 5 8.98 21.45 -4.55
CA ILE A 5 8.28 21.00 -3.35
C ILE A 5 7.01 20.25 -3.74
N ASP A 6 6.28 20.74 -4.74
CA ASP A 6 5.08 20.07 -5.24
C ASP A 6 5.41 18.70 -5.88
N PHE A 7 6.49 18.61 -6.65
CA PHE A 7 6.99 17.36 -7.21
C PHE A 7 7.39 16.35 -6.12
N ILE A 8 8.23 16.76 -5.17
CA ILE A 8 8.69 15.88 -4.08
C ILE A 8 7.52 15.46 -3.19
N SER A 9 6.59 16.37 -2.87
CA SER A 9 5.49 16.10 -1.95
C SER A 9 4.38 15.25 -2.59
N ASN A 10 3.95 15.60 -3.80
CA ASN A 10 2.77 14.98 -4.41
C ASN A 10 3.12 13.73 -5.24
N GLN A 11 4.28 13.70 -5.90
CA GLN A 11 4.66 12.59 -6.78
C GLN A 11 5.59 11.58 -6.12
N LEU A 12 6.32 11.97 -5.07
CA LEU A 12 7.26 11.08 -4.38
C LEU A 12 6.76 10.67 -2.98
N LEU A 13 6.42 11.63 -2.12
CA LEU A 13 6.01 11.39 -0.73
C LEU A 13 4.71 10.58 -0.61
N LEU A 14 3.69 10.88 -1.42
CA LEU A 14 2.43 10.14 -1.43
C LEU A 14 2.62 8.64 -1.75
N PRO A 15 3.24 8.26 -2.89
CA PRO A 15 3.43 6.85 -3.19
C PRO A 15 4.50 6.20 -2.32
N ILE A 16 5.54 6.91 -1.85
CA ILE A 16 6.46 6.37 -0.83
C ILE A 16 5.71 6.04 0.46
N GLY A 17 4.87 6.96 0.95
CA GLY A 17 4.04 6.74 2.13
C GLY A 17 3.11 5.55 1.95
N GLY A 18 2.45 5.46 0.80
CA GLY A 18 1.65 4.29 0.42
C GLY A 18 2.46 2.99 0.41
N LEU A 19 3.68 3.01 -0.12
CA LEU A 19 4.55 1.84 -0.23
C LEU A 19 4.92 1.33 1.16
N LEU A 20 5.29 2.25 2.06
CA LEU A 20 5.59 1.94 3.45
C LEU A 20 4.37 1.30 4.14
N ILE A 21 3.18 1.87 3.95
CA ILE A 21 1.93 1.34 4.52
C ILE A 21 1.61 -0.03 3.93
N ALA A 22 1.77 -0.24 2.63
CA ALA A 22 1.51 -1.52 1.98
C ALA A 22 2.46 -2.62 2.45
N ILE A 23 3.75 -2.32 2.62
CA ILE A 23 4.74 -3.24 3.19
C ILE A 23 4.39 -3.53 4.65
N PHE A 24 4.06 -2.50 5.44
CA PHE A 24 3.69 -2.67 6.84
C PHE A 24 2.44 -3.53 6.99
N ALA A 25 1.37 -3.22 6.26
CA ALA A 25 0.12 -3.97 6.30
C ALA A 25 0.24 -5.39 5.74
N GLY A 26 1.08 -5.59 4.71
CA GLY A 26 1.25 -6.88 4.03
C GLY A 26 2.25 -7.83 4.70
N TRP A 27 3.31 -7.32 5.32
CA TRP A 27 4.40 -8.12 5.90
C TRP A 27 4.59 -7.96 7.41
N VAL A 28 4.36 -6.76 7.96
CA VAL A 28 4.60 -6.50 9.40
C VAL A 28 3.35 -6.83 10.23
N LEU A 29 2.16 -6.52 9.70
CA LEU A 29 0.92 -6.73 10.41
C LEU A 29 0.55 -8.21 10.44
N LYS A 30 0.44 -8.76 11.66
CA LYS A 30 0.08 -10.16 11.87
C LYS A 30 -1.36 -10.38 11.41
N ARG A 31 -1.53 -11.34 10.50
CA ARG A 31 -2.83 -11.87 10.04
C ARG A 31 -3.85 -12.10 11.16
N ASP A 32 -3.41 -12.54 12.34
CA ASP A 32 -4.27 -12.72 13.52
C ASP A 32 -4.88 -11.41 14.04
N GLN A 33 -4.09 -10.33 14.09
CA GLN A 33 -4.55 -9.01 14.53
C GLN A 33 -5.56 -8.42 13.54
N LEU A 34 -5.28 -8.56 12.24
CA LEU A 34 -6.18 -8.12 11.17
C LEU A 34 -7.48 -8.93 11.13
N ALA A 35 -7.43 -10.24 11.37
CA ALA A 35 -8.61 -11.07 11.44
C ALA A 35 -9.46 -10.78 12.69
N ALA A 36 -8.84 -10.30 13.77
CA ALA A 36 -9.53 -9.90 14.98
C ALA A 36 -10.21 -8.52 14.85
N GLU A 37 -9.59 -7.56 14.14
CA GLU A 37 -10.20 -6.24 13.89
C GLU A 37 -11.23 -6.25 12.77
N VAL A 38 -11.02 -7.05 11.73
CA VAL A 38 -11.92 -7.10 10.59
C VAL A 38 -12.83 -8.32 10.71
N VAL A 39 -14.06 -8.09 11.17
CA VAL A 39 -15.10 -9.12 11.28
C VAL A 39 -15.57 -9.53 9.88
N PHE A 40 -14.88 -10.51 9.29
CA PHE A 40 -15.33 -11.13 8.06
C PHE A 40 -16.30 -12.29 8.35
N PRO A 41 -17.44 -12.39 7.65
CA PRO A 41 -18.40 -13.46 7.86
C PRO A 41 -17.88 -14.85 7.44
N ARG A 42 -16.85 -14.94 6.58
CA ARG A 42 -16.21 -16.21 6.17
C ARG A 42 -14.68 -16.08 6.12
N ALA A 43 -13.98 -17.07 6.68
CA ALA A 43 -12.51 -17.12 6.76
C ALA A 43 -11.79 -17.08 5.39
N TRP A 44 -12.44 -17.55 4.31
CA TRP A 44 -11.87 -17.48 2.96
C TRP A 44 -11.82 -16.05 2.40
N GLN A 45 -12.80 -15.20 2.75
CA GLN A 45 -12.86 -13.81 2.28
C GLN A 45 -11.69 -13.01 2.83
N PHE A 46 -11.35 -13.22 4.10
CA PHE A 46 -10.16 -12.65 4.73
C PHE A 46 -8.87 -13.07 4.02
N LYS A 47 -8.73 -14.36 3.66
CA LYS A 47 -7.57 -14.86 2.93
C LYS A 47 -7.39 -14.19 1.57
N ILE A 48 -8.47 -14.01 0.79
CA ILE A 48 -8.40 -13.30 -0.49
C ILE A 48 -8.02 -11.84 -0.26
N TRP A 49 -8.74 -11.15 0.64
CA TRP A 49 -8.51 -9.73 0.91
C TRP A 49 -7.08 -9.46 1.38
N TYR A 50 -6.57 -10.27 2.30
CA TYR A 50 -5.19 -10.17 2.78
C TYR A 50 -4.16 -10.50 1.68
N GLY A 51 -4.47 -11.48 0.81
CA GLY A 51 -3.65 -11.77 -0.37
C GLY A 51 -3.58 -10.57 -1.33
N LEU A 52 -4.71 -9.91 -1.56
CA LEU A 52 -4.78 -8.68 -2.37
C LEU A 52 -4.02 -7.52 -1.69
N LEU A 53 -4.05 -7.46 -0.37
CA LEU A 53 -3.32 -6.45 0.39
C LEU A 53 -1.80 -6.63 0.30
N LYS A 54 -1.34 -7.88 0.26
CA LYS A 54 0.08 -8.21 0.26
C LYS A 54 0.74 -8.15 -1.12
N TYR A 55 0.03 -8.49 -2.20
CA TYR A 55 0.63 -8.63 -3.54
C TYR A 55 0.30 -7.47 -4.50
N PRO A 56 -0.97 -7.20 -4.87
CA PRO A 56 -1.28 -6.11 -5.79
C PRO A 56 -0.97 -4.72 -5.25
N LEU A 57 -1.18 -4.48 -3.95
CA LEU A 57 -0.97 -3.17 -3.34
C LEU A 57 0.48 -2.64 -3.47
N PRO A 58 1.54 -3.38 -3.09
CA PRO A 58 2.90 -2.92 -3.34
C PRO A 58 3.24 -2.83 -4.84
N CYS A 59 2.70 -3.71 -5.69
CA CYS A 59 2.91 -3.62 -7.15
C CYS A 59 2.34 -2.32 -7.74
N VAL A 60 1.10 -1.95 -7.41
CA VAL A 60 0.45 -0.73 -7.92
C VAL A 60 1.22 0.51 -7.50
N ILE A 61 1.69 0.55 -6.25
CA ILE A 61 2.43 1.71 -5.73
C ILE A 61 3.81 1.83 -6.37
N LEU A 62 4.46 0.70 -6.65
CA LEU A 62 5.72 0.67 -7.39
C LEU A 62 5.55 1.20 -8.82
N VAL A 63 4.44 0.85 -9.49
CA VAL A 63 4.10 1.39 -10.81
C VAL A 63 3.86 2.89 -10.75
N ILE A 64 3.13 3.39 -9.74
CA ILE A 64 2.90 4.83 -9.55
C ILE A 64 4.22 5.58 -9.34
N LEU A 65 5.16 5.03 -8.55
CA LEU A 65 6.49 5.63 -8.37
C LEU A 65 7.25 5.75 -9.69
N ILE A 66 7.24 4.69 -10.51
CA ILE A 66 7.93 4.68 -11.80
C ILE A 66 7.26 5.66 -12.78
N SER A 67 5.93 5.67 -12.87
CA SER A 67 5.20 6.61 -13.73
C SER A 67 5.37 8.06 -13.29
N GLY A 68 5.40 8.33 -11.99
CA GLY A 68 5.63 9.67 -11.45
C GLY A 68 7.04 10.19 -11.71
N LEU A 69 8.05 9.30 -11.79
CA LEU A 69 9.42 9.68 -12.14
C LEU A 69 9.61 9.86 -13.66
N ALA A 70 8.79 9.20 -14.46
CA ALA A 70 8.88 9.23 -15.93
C ALA A 70 8.11 10.40 -16.58
N THR A 71 7.37 11.19 -15.80
CA THR A 71 6.60 12.36 -16.26
C THR A 71 7.31 13.66 -15.86
#